data_AF-A0A448XIG6-F1
#
_entry.id   AF-A0A448XIG6-F1
#
_cell.length_a   1.000
_cell.length_b   1.000
_cell.length_c   1.000
_cell.angle_alpha   90.00
_cell.angle_beta   90.00
_cell.angle_gamma   90.00
#
_symmetry.space_group_name_H-M   'P 1'
#
loop_
_entity.id
_entity.type
_entity.pdbx_description
1 polymer ?
#
loop_
_entity_poly.entity_id
_entity_poly.type
_entity_poly.pdbx_seq_one_letter_code
_entity_poly.pdbx_strand_id
1 'polypeptide(L)'
;MVHELTNSVFAPDNQLMLGNPDKMQFLACALLCRGDISVRDIRNAVIRLKSKRQINMVDWCPTGFKASYDIHKILPGFRDKDIIWLIEMINL
;
A
#
# COMPACT_ATOMS: atom_id res chain seq x y z
N MET A 1 10.10 -4.06 11.00
CA MET A 1 10.43 -4.21 9.56
C MET A 1 9.33 -3.71 8.63
N VAL A 2 8.25 -4.44 8.31
CA VAL A 2 7.23 -3.98 7.33
C VAL A 2 6.59 -2.65 7.75
N HIS A 3 6.21 -2.52 9.02
CA HIS A 3 5.58 -1.29 9.54
C HIS A 3 6.47 -0.05 9.44
N GLU A 4 7.76 -0.16 9.73
CA GLU A 4 8.71 0.94 9.61
C GLU A 4 8.88 1.33 8.15
N LEU A 5 9.07 0.33 7.27
CA LEU A 5 9.17 0.54 5.83
C LEU A 5 7.95 1.29 5.30
N THR A 6 6.75 0.88 5.72
CA THR A 6 5.51 1.50 5.27
C THR A 6 5.34 2.94 5.75
N ASN A 7 5.78 3.28 6.98
CA ASN A 7 5.78 4.68 7.41
C ASN A 7 6.81 5.50 6.63
N SER A 8 7.98 4.91 6.33
CA SER A 8 9.05 5.58 5.58
C SER A 8 8.64 5.91 4.15
N VAL A 9 7.79 5.11 3.51
CA VAL A 9 7.30 5.37 2.13
C VAL A 9 6.59 6.73 2.01
N PHE A 10 5.90 7.19 3.06
CA PHE A 10 5.19 8.48 3.07
C PHE A 10 5.95 9.59 3.82
N ALA A 11 7.19 9.32 4.25
CA ALA A 11 8.02 10.37 4.84
C ALA A 11 8.37 11.41 3.76
N PRO A 12 8.35 12.72 4.09
CA PRO A 12 8.66 13.79 3.14
C PRO A 12 9.99 13.58 2.41
N ASP A 13 11.02 13.15 3.14
CA ASP A 13 12.39 12.97 2.62
C ASP A 13 12.53 11.81 1.62
N ASN A 14 11.55 10.89 1.61
CA ASN A 14 11.54 9.74 0.72
C ASN A 14 10.63 9.92 -0.50
N GLN A 15 9.96 11.09 -0.61
CA GLN A 15 9.17 11.40 -1.79
C GLN A 15 10.08 11.83 -2.94
N LEU A 16 9.88 11.24 -4.11
CA LEU A 16 10.53 11.67 -5.35
C LEU A 16 9.78 12.83 -6.04
N MET A 17 8.70 13.29 -5.42
CA MET A 17 7.87 14.39 -5.92
C MET A 17 8.49 15.73 -5.52
N LEU A 18 8.48 16.69 -6.45
CA LEU A 18 8.92 18.05 -6.18
C LEU A 18 7.75 18.85 -5.58
N GLY A 19 7.81 19.21 -4.30
CA GLY A 19 6.77 19.99 -3.63
C GLY A 19 6.64 19.72 -2.13
N ASN A 20 5.66 20.38 -1.48
CA ASN A 20 5.34 20.11 -0.08
C ASN A 20 4.32 18.95 0.01
N PRO A 21 4.71 17.79 0.56
CA PRO A 21 3.82 16.63 0.66
C PRO A 21 2.62 16.85 1.58
N ASP A 22 2.71 17.74 2.58
CA ASP A 22 1.59 18.04 3.49
C ASP A 22 0.42 18.75 2.78
N LYS A 23 0.70 19.42 1.66
CA LYS A 23 -0.31 20.08 0.82
C LYS A 23 -0.85 19.17 -0.28
N MET A 24 -0.36 17.94 -0.38
CA MET A 24 -0.75 17.03 -1.45
C MET A 24 -2.00 16.25 -1.07
N GLN A 25 -2.93 16.12 -2.03
CA GLN A 25 -4.06 15.21 -1.94
C GLN A 25 -3.87 14.07 -2.94
N PHE A 26 -4.04 12.84 -2.47
CA PHE A 26 -3.91 11.64 -3.29
C PHE A 26 -5.26 11.28 -3.91
N LEU A 27 -5.25 11.10 -5.23
CA LEU A 27 -6.39 10.54 -5.95
C LEU A 27 -6.50 9.03 -5.70
N ALA A 28 -5.36 8.35 -5.81
CA ALA A 28 -5.21 6.94 -5.55
C ALA A 28 -3.78 6.67 -5.07
N CYS A 29 -3.60 5.59 -4.32
CA CYS A 29 -2.30 5.14 -3.84
C CYS A 29 -2.15 3.64 -4.07
N ALA A 30 -0.99 3.21 -4.57
CA ALA A 30 -0.65 1.81 -4.74
C ALA A 30 0.64 1.49 -3.96
N LEU A 31 0.57 0.56 -3.01
CA LEU A 31 1.75 -0.02 -2.37
C LEU A 31 2.17 -1.30 -3.08
N LEU A 32 3.42 -1.34 -3.53
CA LEU A 32 4.04 -2.50 -4.15
C LEU A 32 5.13 -3.02 -3.19
N CYS A 33 4.82 -4.08 -2.45
CA CYS A 33 5.74 -4.69 -1.50
C CYS A 33 6.58 -5.77 -2.21
N ARG A 34 7.90 -5.79 -1.97
CA ARG A 34 8.80 -6.85 -2.47
C ARG A 34 9.46 -7.56 -1.30
N GLY A 35 9.67 -8.86 -1.45
CA GLY A 35 10.33 -9.71 -0.44
C GLY A 35 9.38 -10.66 0.28
N ASP A 36 9.88 -11.32 1.31
CA ASP A 36 9.12 -12.27 2.13
C ASP A 36 8.23 -11.49 3.12
N ILE A 37 7.04 -11.11 2.63
CA ILE A 37 6.10 -10.27 3.36
C ILE A 37 4.74 -10.97 3.36
N SER A 38 4.17 -11.18 4.54
CA SER A 38 2.85 -11.82 4.65
C SER A 38 1.72 -10.85 4.28
N VAL A 39 0.64 -11.37 3.70
CA VAL A 39 -0.58 -10.59 3.38
C VAL A 39 -1.14 -9.89 4.63
N ARG A 40 -1.06 -10.55 5.78
CA ARG A 40 -1.50 -10.00 7.07
C ARG A 40 -0.72 -8.76 7.46
N ASP A 41 0.60 -8.75 7.26
CA ASP A 41 1.44 -7.61 7.61
C ASP A 41 1.15 -6.40 6.71
N ILE A 42 0.86 -6.65 5.43
CA ILE A 42 0.41 -5.61 4.49
C ILE A 42 -0.91 -5.01 4.95
N ARG A 43 -1.92 -5.84 5.26
CA ARG A 43 -3.22 -5.36 5.76
C ARG A 43 -3.05 -4.47 7.00
N ASN A 44 -2.28 -4.94 7.98
CA ASN A 44 -2.03 -4.18 9.21
C ASN A 44 -1.30 -2.86 8.94
N ALA A 45 -0.37 -2.84 7.99
CA ALA A 45 0.35 -1.63 7.61
C ALA A 45 -0.59 -0.61 6.95
N VAL A 46 -1.48 -1.05 6.04
CA VAL A 46 -2.48 -0.18 5.39
C VAL A 46 -3.47 0.42 6.39
N ILE A 47 -3.99 -0.39 7.32
CA ILE A 47 -4.88 0.09 8.38
C ILE A 47 -4.20 1.21 9.19
N ARG A 48 -2.91 1.04 9.49
CA ARG A 48 -2.14 2.00 10.27
C ARG A 48 -1.80 3.28 9.52
N LEU A 49 -1.58 3.21 8.21
CA LEU A 49 -1.42 4.39 7.37
C LEU A 49 -2.69 5.25 7.36
N LYS A 50 -3.85 4.60 7.20
CA LYS A 50 -5.16 5.25 7.23
C LYS A 50 -5.42 5.91 8.58
N SER A 51 -5.11 5.23 9.70
CA SER A 51 -5.36 5.77 11.04
C SER A 51 -4.48 6.97 11.40
N LYS A 52 -3.23 7.02 10.90
CA LYS A 52 -2.31 8.13 11.13
C LYS A 52 -2.54 9.36 10.24
N ARG A 53 -3.48 9.29 9.28
CA ARG A 53 -3.70 10.35 8.27
C ARG A 53 -2.41 10.78 7.54
N GLN A 54 -1.47 9.86 7.34
CA GLN A 54 -0.26 10.12 6.54
C GLN A 54 -0.59 10.24 5.04
N ILE A 55 -1.80 9.83 4.65
CA ILE A 55 -2.28 9.86 3.29
C ILE A 55 -3.59 10.64 3.29
N ASN A 56 -3.53 11.87 2.79
CA ASN A 56 -4.71 12.70 2.58
C ASN A 56 -5.32 12.35 1.23
N MET A 57 -6.32 11.48 1.23
CA MET A 57 -7.08 11.17 0.01
C MET A 57 -8.03 12.31 -0.33
N VAL A 58 -8.37 12.46 -1.60
CA VAL A 58 -9.46 13.36 -2.02
C VAL A 58 -10.81 12.90 -1.46
N ASP A 59 -11.67 13.84 -1.10
CA ASP A 59 -12.94 13.55 -0.39
C ASP A 59 -13.90 12.65 -1.17
N TRP A 60 -13.81 12.67 -2.49
CA TRP A 60 -14.61 11.85 -3.40
C TRP A 60 -14.01 10.47 -3.69
N CYS A 61 -12.82 10.15 -3.15
CA CYS A 61 -12.15 8.85 -3.28
C CYS A 61 -11.46 8.39 -1.97
N PRO A 62 -12.22 8.23 -0.87
CA PRO A 62 -11.64 7.88 0.43
C PRO A 62 -11.02 6.46 0.48
N THR A 63 -11.38 5.58 -0.46
CA THR A 63 -10.94 4.18 -0.52
C THR A 63 -9.97 3.88 -1.66
N GLY A 64 -9.40 4.88 -2.34
CA GLY A 64 -8.51 4.73 -3.50
C GLY A 64 -7.15 4.08 -3.21
N PHE A 65 -7.07 3.11 -2.30
CA PHE A 65 -5.85 2.48 -1.86
C PHE A 65 -5.76 1.05 -2.36
N LYS A 66 -4.68 0.70 -3.05
CA LYS A 66 -4.36 -0.66 -3.49
C LYS A 66 -3.05 -1.10 -2.85
N ALA A 67 -2.98 -2.35 -2.44
CA ALA A 67 -1.72 -2.97 -2.06
C ALA A 67 -1.50 -4.24 -2.87
N SER A 68 -0.26 -4.53 -3.19
CA SER A 68 0.13 -5.77 -3.85
C SER A 68 1.53 -6.15 -3.38
N TYR A 69 1.85 -7.43 -3.44
CA TYR A 69 3.18 -7.93 -3.15
C TYR A 69 3.70 -8.78 -4.29
N ASP A 70 5.02 -8.82 -4.41
CA ASP A 70 5.70 -9.62 -5.41
C ASP A 70 5.55 -11.12 -5.13
N ILE A 71 4.89 -11.81 -6.06
CA ILE A 71 4.62 -13.24 -6.00
C ILE A 71 5.81 -14.11 -6.42
N HIS A 72 6.93 -13.51 -6.89
CA HIS A 72 8.06 -14.25 -7.45
C HIS A 72 8.74 -15.24 -6.48
N LYS A 73 8.38 -15.24 -5.18
CA LYS A 73 8.81 -16.27 -4.21
C LYS A 73 7.72 -17.26 -3.76
N ILE A 74 6.45 -17.04 -4.07
CA ILE A 74 5.36 -17.95 -3.67
C ILE A 74 5.06 -18.94 -4.80
N LEU A 75 5.94 -19.95 -4.88
CA LEU A 75 5.72 -21.28 -5.47
C LEU A 75 5.48 -21.41 -6.99
N PRO A 76 6.03 -22.46 -7.63
CA PRO A 76 5.60 -22.87 -8.97
C PRO A 76 4.12 -23.33 -8.90
N GLY A 77 3.19 -22.47 -9.32
CA GLY A 77 1.75 -22.81 -9.31
C GLY A 77 0.78 -21.66 -9.11
N PHE A 78 1.24 -20.45 -8.77
CA PHE A 78 0.37 -19.27 -8.69
C PHE A 78 -0.17 -18.90 -10.09
N ARG A 79 -1.50 -18.83 -10.25
CA ARG A 79 -2.16 -18.45 -11.52
C ARG A 79 -2.85 -17.09 -11.36
N ASP A 80 -3.08 -16.38 -12.47
CA ASP A 80 -3.66 -15.01 -12.52
C ASP A 80 -4.91 -14.79 -11.65
N LYS A 81 -5.71 -15.82 -11.43
CA LYS A 81 -6.88 -15.82 -10.53
C LYS A 81 -6.54 -15.57 -9.05
N ASP A 82 -5.35 -15.94 -8.61
CA ASP A 82 -4.88 -15.76 -7.23
C ASP A 82 -4.48 -14.29 -6.97
N ILE A 83 -4.11 -13.54 -8.02
CA ILE A 83 -3.89 -12.08 -7.99
C ILE A 83 -5.24 -11.36 -7.82
N ILE A 84 -6.30 -11.84 -8.49
CA ILE A 84 -7.65 -11.26 -8.43
C ILE A 84 -8.25 -11.39 -7.02
N TRP A 85 -8.11 -12.55 -6.38
CA TRP A 85 -8.56 -12.75 -4.99
C TRP A 85 -7.86 -11.82 -3.99
N LEU A 86 -6.58 -11.50 -4.23
CA LEU A 86 -5.83 -10.60 -3.35
C LEU A 86 -6.32 -9.16 -3.42
N ILE A 87 -6.78 -8.72 -4.59
CA ILE A 87 -7.36 -7.40 -4.81
C ILE A 87 -8.72 -7.30 -4.11
N GLU A 88 -9.53 -8.36 -4.14
CA GLU A 88 -10.81 -8.41 -3.42
C GLU A 88 -10.64 -8.38 -1.89
N MET A 89 -9.62 -9.05 -1.35
CA MET A 89 -9.32 -9.05 0.10
C MET A 89 -8.86 -7.70 0.69
N ILE A 90 -8.61 -6.69 -0.16
CA ILE A 90 -8.24 -5.32 0.25
C ILE A 90 -9.47 -4.39 0.26
N ASN A 91 -10.59 -4.82 -0.33
CA ASN A 91 -11.89 -4.13 -0.26
C ASN A 91 -12.74 -4.51 0.97
N LEU A 92 -12.20 -5.28 1.93
CA LEU A 92 -12.83 -5.63 3.22
C LEU A 92 -11.90 -5.34 4.41
#